data_AF-A0A969SP83-F1
#
_entry.id   AF-A0A969SP83-F1
#
_cell.length_a   1.000
_cell.length_b   1.000
_cell.length_c   1.000
_cell.angle_alpha   90.00
_cell.angle_beta   90.00
_cell.angle_gamma   90.00
#
_symmetry.space_group_name_H-M   'P 1'
#
loop_
_entity.id
_entity.type
_entity.pdbx_description
1 polymer ?
#
loop_
_entity_poly.entity_id
_entity_poly.type
_entity_poly.pdbx_seq_one_letter_code
_entity_poly.pdbx_strand_id
1 'polypeptide(L)'
;MPLYIYQHPDTKEIREVLQSIHEEHIFVDENEIKWDRIFTVPNASIDSRLNPWQPNDFINKTSRNGDNIGALWDRSRELSEKRASENGGIDPVKEKYFKDYAKERNGKEHPLKKQNKNTFQV
;
A
#
# COMPACT_ATOMS: atom_id res chain seq x y z
N MET A 1 26.67 -3.90 9.67
CA MET A 1 27.23 -5.06 8.93
C MET A 1 26.09 -5.76 8.23
N PRO A 2 26.01 -5.70 6.89
CA PRO A 2 25.00 -6.38 6.09
C PRO A 2 25.25 -7.89 5.99
N LEU A 3 24.18 -8.61 5.70
CA LEU A 3 24.17 -10.05 5.46
C LEU A 3 24.11 -10.28 3.94
N TYR A 4 25.07 -11.03 3.42
CA TYR A 4 25.17 -11.35 1.99
C TYR A 4 24.90 -12.82 1.76
N ILE A 5 24.17 -13.12 0.69
CA ILE A 5 23.79 -14.48 0.31
C ILE A 5 24.68 -14.91 -0.84
N TYR A 6 25.33 -16.06 -0.70
CA TYR A 6 26.17 -16.68 -1.72
C TYR A 6 25.64 -18.07 -2.07
N GLN A 7 25.82 -18.49 -3.32
CA GLN A 7 25.47 -19.81 -3.81
C GLN A 7 26.69 -20.53 -4.37
N HIS A 8 26.84 -21.81 -4.00
CA HIS A 8 27.87 -22.66 -4.57
C HIS A 8 27.51 -23.01 -6.03
N PRO A 9 28.44 -22.89 -7.00
CA PRO A 9 28.14 -23.12 -8.42
C PRO A 9 27.69 -24.56 -8.72
N ASP A 10 28.35 -25.57 -8.12
CA ASP A 10 28.05 -26.98 -8.40
C ASP A 10 26.92 -27.58 -7.54
N THR A 11 26.96 -27.38 -6.22
CA THR A 11 26.00 -27.98 -5.28
C THR A 11 24.72 -27.15 -5.10
N LYS A 12 24.72 -25.89 -5.57
CA LYS A 12 23.63 -24.91 -5.39
C LYS A 12 23.27 -24.62 -3.92
N GLU A 13 24.13 -25.01 -2.98
CA GLU A 13 23.97 -24.69 -1.57
C GLU A 13 24.02 -23.18 -1.36
N ILE A 14 23.22 -22.70 -0.41
CA ILE A 14 23.09 -21.27 -0.10
C ILE A 14 23.69 -21.03 1.28
N ARG A 15 24.57 -20.03 1.39
CA ARG A 15 25.16 -19.59 2.65
C ARG A 15 25.00 -18.08 2.84
N GLU A 16 24.73 -17.71 4.09
CA GLU A 16 24.63 -16.32 4.51
C GLU A 16 25.93 -15.93 5.23
N VAL A 17 26.61 -14.91 4.72
CA VAL A 17 27.89 -14.43 5.25
C VAL A 17 27.74 -12.97 5.68
N LEU A 18 28.05 -12.70 6.94
CA LEU A 18 28.04 -11.36 7.51
C LEU A 18 29.37 -10.68 7.17
N GLN A 19 29.33 -9.66 6.30
CA GLN A 19 30.55 -8.95 5.87
C GLN A 19 30.41 -7.45 6.16
N SER A 20 31.56 -6.76 6.24
CA SER A 20 31.57 -5.30 6.31
C SER A 20 31.22 -4.69 4.94
N ILE A 21 30.60 -3.51 4.94
CA ILE A 21 30.26 -2.78 3.69
C ILE A 21 31.52 -2.40 2.88
N HIS A 22 32.65 -2.24 3.55
CA HIS A 22 33.89 -1.70 2.97
C HIS A 22 34.82 -2.80 2.45
N GLU A 23 34.44 -4.06 2.57
CA GLU A 23 35.27 -5.21 2.19
C GLU A 23 34.90 -5.73 0.80
N GLU A 24 35.83 -6.41 0.15
CA GLU A 24 35.56 -7.06 -1.13
C GLU A 24 34.58 -8.22 -0.90
N HIS A 25 33.42 -8.16 -1.57
CA HIS A 25 32.32 -9.12 -1.40
C HIS A 25 32.57 -10.43 -2.15
N ILE A 26 33.66 -11.11 -1.77
CA ILE A 26 34.11 -12.36 -2.37
C ILE A 26 34.12 -13.43 -1.27
N PHE A 27 33.47 -14.57 -1.53
CA PHE A 27 33.52 -15.73 -0.65
C PHE A 27 34.19 -16.89 -1.39
N VAL A 28 35.26 -17.42 -0.79
CA VAL A 28 36.02 -18.58 -1.28
C VAL A 28 35.99 -19.65 -0.19
N ASP A 29 35.56 -20.87 -0.55
CA ASP A 29 35.52 -21.99 0.39
C ASP A 29 36.89 -22.67 0.53
N GLU A 30 37.01 -23.63 1.44
CA GLU A 30 38.24 -24.41 1.70
C GLU A 30 38.82 -25.12 0.45
N ASN A 31 37.99 -25.31 -0.58
CA ASN A 31 38.35 -25.93 -1.87
C ASN A 31 38.77 -24.91 -2.95
N GLU A 32 39.05 -23.66 -2.60
CA GLU A 32 39.38 -22.55 -3.52
C GLU A 32 38.26 -22.20 -4.54
N ILE A 33 37.03 -22.69 -4.33
CA ILE A 33 35.89 -22.41 -5.20
C ILE A 33 35.27 -21.06 -4.81
N LYS A 34 35.14 -20.16 -5.79
CA LYS A 34 34.44 -18.87 -5.64
C LYS A 34 32.94 -19.08 -5.69
N TRP A 35 32.22 -18.52 -4.72
CA TRP A 35 30.76 -18.58 -4.68
C TRP A 35 30.14 -17.36 -5.36
N ASP A 36 29.02 -17.58 -6.05
CA ASP A 36 28.30 -16.52 -6.74
C ASP A 36 27.38 -15.78 -5.76
N ARG A 37 27.45 -14.45 -5.76
CA ARG A 37 26.59 -13.62 -4.92
C ARG A 37 25.18 -13.58 -5.48
N ILE A 38 24.19 -13.89 -4.64
CA ILE A 38 22.78 -13.71 -4.96
C ILE A 38 22.34 -12.30 -4.58
N PHE A 39 21.81 -11.57 -5.55
CA PHE A 39 21.13 -10.30 -5.32
C PHE A 39 19.63 -10.56 -5.16
N THR A 40 19.14 -10.52 -3.93
CA THR A 40 17.69 -10.56 -3.69
C THR A 40 17.10 -9.18 -3.97
N VAL A 41 16.07 -9.11 -4.80
CA VAL A 41 15.27 -7.90 -4.91
C VAL A 41 14.50 -7.72 -3.59
N PRO A 42 14.70 -6.63 -2.84
CA PRO A 42 13.92 -6.43 -1.63
C PRO A 42 12.45 -6.24 -2.02
N ASN A 43 11.57 -7.11 -1.52
CA ASN A 43 10.12 -6.89 -1.54
C ASN A 43 9.72 -5.83 -0.51
N ALA A 44 10.40 -4.68 -0.53
CA ALA A 44 10.17 -3.58 0.39
C ALA A 44 9.03 -2.71 -0.14
N SER A 45 7.85 -2.85 0.46
CA SER A 45 6.72 -1.97 0.23
C SER A 45 6.79 -0.79 1.20
N ILE A 46 7.49 0.29 0.83
CA ILE A 46 7.56 1.53 1.63
C ILE A 46 6.40 2.45 1.20
N ASP A 47 5.58 2.86 2.17
CA ASP A 47 4.51 3.86 2.00
C ASP A 47 3.40 3.55 0.97
N SER A 48 3.16 2.27 0.70
CA SER A 48 2.07 1.85 -0.21
C SER A 48 0.67 1.93 0.42
N ARG A 49 0.58 2.00 1.75
CA ARG A 49 -0.69 2.00 2.46
C ARG A 49 -1.15 3.43 2.68
N LEU A 50 -2.32 3.74 2.15
CA LEU A 50 -3.05 4.97 2.44
C LEU A 50 -3.70 4.88 3.81
N ASN A 51 -3.52 5.90 4.65
CA ASN A 51 -4.29 6.04 5.88
C ASN A 51 -5.71 6.53 5.54
N PRO A 52 -6.79 5.76 5.82
CA PRO A 52 -8.15 6.15 5.48
C PRO A 52 -8.64 7.44 6.15
N TRP A 53 -7.99 7.86 7.24
CA TRP A 53 -8.42 8.97 8.09
C TRP A 53 -7.70 10.29 7.83
N GLN A 54 -6.63 10.27 7.02
CA GLN A 54 -5.82 11.46 6.74
C GLN A 54 -6.04 11.95 5.32
N PRO A 55 -6.80 13.04 5.10
CA PRO A 55 -7.06 13.57 3.76
C PRO A 55 -5.79 13.99 3.02
N ASN A 56 -4.79 14.51 3.75
CA ASN A 56 -3.51 14.95 3.17
C ASN A 56 -2.71 13.78 2.60
N ASP A 57 -2.80 12.59 3.21
CA ASP A 57 -2.11 11.39 2.72
C ASP A 57 -2.67 10.97 1.36
N PHE A 58 -4.00 11.03 1.19
CA PHE A 58 -4.65 10.81 -0.09
C PHE A 58 -4.15 11.79 -1.15
N ILE A 59 -4.18 13.10 -0.88
CA ILE A 59 -3.75 14.14 -1.83
C ILE A 59 -2.28 13.94 -2.23
N ASN A 60 -1.39 13.69 -1.27
CA ASN A 60 0.04 13.54 -1.55
C ASN A 60 0.34 12.32 -2.42
N LYS A 61 -0.38 11.21 -2.19
CA LYS A 61 -0.20 9.95 -2.92
C LYS A 61 -0.95 9.89 -4.25
N THR A 62 -1.98 10.69 -4.47
CA THR A 62 -2.70 10.72 -5.74
C THR A 62 -2.25 11.85 -6.67
N SER A 63 -1.80 12.99 -6.14
CA SER A 63 -1.40 14.15 -6.94
C SER A 63 -0.18 13.90 -7.83
N ARG A 64 0.76 13.06 -7.38
CA ARG A 64 2.01 12.79 -8.08
C ARG A 64 1.94 11.66 -9.10
N ASN A 65 0.92 10.80 -9.02
CA ASN A 65 0.86 9.55 -9.78
C ASN A 65 0.19 9.68 -11.15
N GLY A 66 -0.30 10.86 -11.53
CA GLY A 66 -0.96 11.06 -12.83
C GLY A 66 -2.21 10.19 -13.01
N ASP A 67 -2.84 9.77 -11.91
CA ASP A 67 -4.00 8.88 -11.90
C ASP A 67 -5.17 9.51 -12.68
N ASN A 68 -5.87 8.70 -13.49
CA ASN A 68 -7.11 9.12 -14.12
C ASN A 68 -8.20 9.38 -13.06
N ILE A 69 -9.14 10.27 -13.35
CA ILE A 69 -10.27 10.60 -12.46
C ILE A 69 -11.03 9.33 -12.01
N GLY A 70 -11.21 8.35 -12.90
CA GLY A 70 -11.83 7.07 -12.55
C GLY A 70 -11.06 6.31 -11.45
N ALA A 71 -9.74 6.22 -11.58
CA ALA A 71 -8.89 5.58 -10.57
C ALA A 71 -8.92 6.32 -9.23
N LEU A 72 -9.01 7.66 -9.25
CA LEU A 72 -9.19 8.45 -8.02
C LEU A 72 -10.52 8.14 -7.33
N TRP A 73 -11.59 7.95 -8.10
CA TRP A 73 -12.91 7.59 -7.57
C TRP A 73 -12.92 6.18 -6.97
N ASP A 74 -12.26 5.22 -7.63
CA ASP A 74 -12.16 3.86 -7.13
C ASP A 74 -11.33 3.81 -5.84
N ARG A 75 -10.17 4.49 -5.77
CA ARG A 75 -9.39 4.62 -4.53
C ARG A 75 -10.19 5.29 -3.40
N SER A 76 -10.96 6.33 -3.72
CA SER A 76 -11.82 7.01 -2.74
C SER A 76 -12.91 6.06 -2.20
N ARG A 77 -13.46 5.20 -3.06
CA ARG A 77 -14.42 4.16 -2.68
C ARG A 77 -13.79 3.14 -1.73
N GLU A 78 -12.61 2.61 -2.05
CA GLU A 78 -11.88 1.66 -1.19
C GLU A 78 -11.57 2.24 0.20
N LEU A 79 -11.17 3.52 0.27
CA LEU A 79 -10.92 4.18 1.56
C LEU A 79 -12.22 4.38 2.35
N SER A 80 -13.33 4.65 1.67
CA SER A 80 -14.65 4.73 2.32
C SER A 80 -15.08 3.39 2.89
N GLU A 81 -14.85 2.29 2.16
CA GLU A 81 -15.11 0.93 2.64
C GLU A 81 -14.24 0.55 3.83
N LYS A 82 -12.95 0.92 3.82
CA LYS A 82 -12.06 0.73 4.98
C LYS A 82 -12.56 1.48 6.22
N ARG A 83 -12.93 2.75 6.07
CA ARG A 83 -13.52 3.52 7.17
C ARG A 83 -14.84 2.91 7.66
N ALA A 84 -15.70 2.45 6.74
CA ALA A 84 -16.93 1.77 7.11
C ALA A 84 -16.62 0.48 7.90
N SER A 85 -15.69 -0.35 7.43
CA SER A 85 -15.28 -1.58 8.13
C SER A 85 -14.75 -1.30 9.54
N GLU A 86 -14.01 -0.21 9.74
CA GLU A 86 -13.45 0.17 11.05
C GLU A 86 -14.50 0.74 12.02
N ASN A 87 -15.57 1.38 11.52
CA ASN A 87 -16.61 2.00 12.36
C ASN A 87 -17.96 1.26 12.34
N GLY A 88 -17.97 -0.05 12.07
CA GLY A 88 -19.20 -0.85 12.15
C GLY A 88 -20.19 -0.63 11.00
N GLY A 89 -19.69 -0.36 9.79
CA GLY A 89 -20.44 -0.27 8.55
C GLY A 89 -20.75 1.14 8.07
N ILE A 90 -20.35 2.17 8.81
CA ILE A 90 -20.66 3.57 8.51
C ILE A 90 -19.38 4.38 8.32
N ASP A 91 -19.26 5.12 7.22
CA ASP A 91 -18.15 6.06 6.99
C ASP A 91 -18.51 7.47 7.52
N PRO A 92 -17.90 7.96 8.61
CA PRO A 92 -18.21 9.26 9.19
C PRO A 92 -17.94 10.44 8.24
N VAL A 93 -16.93 10.32 7.36
CA VAL A 93 -16.58 11.37 6.39
C VAL A 93 -17.69 11.51 5.36
N LYS A 94 -18.21 10.37 4.90
CA LYS A 94 -19.31 10.31 3.93
C LYS A 94 -20.62 10.83 4.51
N GLU A 95 -20.90 10.53 5.79
CA GLU A 95 -22.07 11.11 6.47
C GLU A 95 -22.00 12.63 6.58
N LYS A 96 -20.83 13.16 6.95
CA LYS A 96 -20.61 14.61 7.02
C LYS A 96 -20.84 15.26 5.66
N TYR A 97 -20.29 14.69 4.59
CA TYR A 97 -20.53 15.15 3.22
C TYR A 97 -22.02 15.22 2.88
N PHE A 98 -22.80 14.19 3.24
CA PHE A 98 -24.24 14.20 2.98
C PHE A 98 -25.02 15.21 3.84
N LYS A 99 -24.59 15.46 5.08
CA LYS A 99 -25.17 16.49 5.96
C LYS A 99 -24.91 17.88 5.39
N ASP A 100 -23.67 18.15 4.98
CA ASP A 100 -23.27 19.44 4.40
C ASP A 100 -23.98 19.69 3.06
N TYR A 101 -24.06 18.69 2.18
CA TYR A 101 -24.83 18.77 0.93
C TYR A 101 -26.30 19.11 1.18
N ALA A 102 -26.94 18.44 2.16
CA ALA A 102 -28.34 18.71 2.49
C ALA A 102 -28.50 20.14 3.03
N LYS A 103 -27.56 20.63 3.85
CA LYS A 103 -27.57 21.99 4.37
C LYS A 103 -27.49 23.04 3.25
N GLU A 104 -26.61 22.85 2.28
CA GLU A 104 -26.46 23.77 1.14
C GLU A 104 -27.62 23.72 0.15
N ARG A 105 -28.32 22.59 0.06
CA ARG A 105 -29.41 22.37 -0.90
C ARG A 105 -30.80 22.45 -0.26
N ASN A 106 -30.95 23.25 0.80
CA ASN A 106 -32.23 23.46 1.51
C ASN A 106 -32.91 22.16 1.94
N GLY A 107 -32.14 21.22 2.51
CA GLY A 107 -32.61 19.94 3.01
C GLY A 107 -32.74 18.83 1.96
N LYS A 108 -32.39 19.09 0.69
CA LYS A 108 -32.46 18.04 -0.35
C LYS A 108 -31.37 16.99 -0.15
N GLU A 109 -31.76 15.73 0.03
CA GLU A 109 -30.82 14.61 0.15
C GLU A 109 -30.06 14.35 -1.16
N HIS A 110 -28.78 14.00 -1.04
CA HIS A 110 -27.92 13.63 -2.17
C HIS A 110 -28.46 12.38 -2.89
N PRO A 111 -28.49 12.34 -4.25
CA PRO A 111 -29.02 11.19 -5.01
C PRO A 111 -28.41 9.84 -4.62
N LEU A 112 -27.09 9.79 -4.41
CA LEU A 112 -26.38 8.57 -3.97
C LEU A 112 -26.83 8.07 -2.59
N LYS A 113 -27.23 8.97 -1.68
CA LYS A 113 -27.78 8.58 -0.36
C LYS A 113 -29.14 7.90 -0.53
N LYS A 114 -29.95 8.36 -1.50
CA LYS A 114 -31.25 7.75 -1.81
C LYS A 114 -31.09 6.38 -2.46
N GLN A 115 -30.16 6.24 -3.40
CA GLN A 115 -29.87 4.95 -4.05
C GLN A 115 -29.43 3.90 -3.04
N ASN A 116 -28.51 4.24 -2.12
CA ASN A 116 -28.05 3.30 -1.10
C ASN A 116 -29.15 2.85 -0.13
N LYS A 117 -30.16 3.68 0.18
CA LYS A 117 -31.29 3.25 1.02
C LYS A 117 -32.17 2.21 0.31
N ASN A 118 -32.32 2.31 -1.00
CA ASN A 118 -33.18 1.41 -1.78
C ASN A 118 -32.54 0.03 -1.99
N THR A 119 -31.21 -0.09 -1.92
CA THR A 119 -30.50 -1.36 -2.12
C THR A 119 -30.61 -2.32 -0.91
N PHE A 120 -30.99 -1.82 0.28
CA PHE A 120 -31.20 -2.64 1.49
C PHE A 120 -32.68 -2.99 1.76
N GLN A 121 -33.58 -2.67 0.82
CA GLN A 121 -35.04 -2.95 0.94
C GLN A 121 -35.53 -4.08 0.04
N VAL A 122 -34.64 -4.97 -0.43
CA VAL A 122 -35.02 -6.17 -1.20
C VAL A 122 -34.60 -7.41 -0.44
#